data_AF-A0A1E1VZY9-F1
#
_entry.id   AF-A0A1E1VZY9-F1
#
_cell.length_a   1.000
_cell.length_b   1.000
_cell.length_c   1.000
_cell.angle_alpha   90.00
_cell.angle_beta   90.00
_cell.angle_gamma   90.00
#
_symmetry.space_group_name_H-M   'P 1'
#
loop_
_entity.id
_entity.type
_entity.pdbx_description
1 polymer ?
#
loop_
_entity_poly.entity_id
_entity_poly.type
_entity_poly.pdbx_seq_one_letter_code
_entity_poly.pdbx_strand_id
1 'polypeptide(L)'
;GTKFPEPSRYLSRMAPHAGFLGDAEWHTVIVRFDRKNITVMVDQLVAYVEEPGLATEIDYDDVELFIGGITEEDSATAKKTFPYNFKGCIDQISTKEDSYITNYIDIYSENVKSCQLFP
;
A
#
# COMPACT_ATOMS: atom_id res chain seq x y z
N GLY A 1 19.95 -35.61 0.82
CA GLY A 1 19.00 -34.95 1.74
C GLY A 1 18.64 -33.61 1.14
N THR A 2 17.40 -33.47 0.71
CA THR A 2 16.87 -32.21 0.15
C THR A 2 16.84 -31.16 1.26
N LYS A 3 17.69 -30.13 1.10
CA LYS A 3 17.68 -28.96 1.99
C LYS A 3 16.48 -28.11 1.56
N PHE A 4 15.38 -28.21 2.29
CA PHE A 4 14.30 -27.23 2.18
C PHE A 4 14.91 -25.84 2.40
N PRO A 5 14.64 -24.83 1.56
CA PRO A 5 15.03 -23.47 1.89
C PRO A 5 14.37 -23.12 3.23
N GLU A 6 15.17 -22.69 4.20
CA GLU A 6 14.63 -22.18 5.45
C GLU A 6 13.65 -21.04 5.11
N PRO A 7 12.46 -21.00 5.72
CA PRO A 7 11.56 -19.87 5.51
C PRO A 7 12.30 -18.61 5.95
N SER A 8 12.52 -17.67 5.02
CA SER A 8 13.28 -16.45 5.27
C SER A 8 12.70 -15.73 6.48
N ARG A 9 13.47 -15.70 7.55
CA ARG A 9 13.03 -15.57 8.93
C ARG A 9 12.85 -14.12 9.39
N TYR A 10 12.41 -13.24 8.50
CA TYR A 10 12.02 -11.88 8.83
C TYR A 10 11.00 -11.44 7.77
N LEU A 11 9.71 -11.67 8.06
CA LEU A 11 8.72 -10.68 7.64
C LEU A 11 9.30 -9.33 8.06
N SER A 12 9.46 -8.46 7.06
CA SER A 12 9.92 -7.08 7.15
C SER A 12 9.61 -6.50 8.52
N ARG A 13 10.56 -5.79 9.14
CA ARG A 13 10.31 -5.08 10.41
C ARG A 13 9.15 -4.10 10.17
N MET A 14 7.90 -4.56 10.32
CA MET A 14 6.75 -3.73 10.56
C MET A 14 7.14 -2.97 11.82
N ALA A 15 7.52 -1.72 11.64
CA ALA A 15 8.05 -0.94 12.72
C ALA A 15 6.87 -0.65 13.66
N PRO A 16 6.88 -1.16 14.91
CA PRO A 16 5.82 -0.88 15.88
C PRO A 16 5.72 0.63 16.22
N HIS A 17 6.62 1.46 15.69
CA HIS A 17 6.66 2.91 15.84
C HIS A 17 5.52 3.63 15.11
N ALA A 18 4.87 2.99 14.12
CA ALA A 18 3.72 3.59 13.43
C ALA A 18 2.44 3.61 14.28
N GLY A 19 2.42 2.97 15.46
CA GLY A 19 1.26 2.98 16.35
C GLY A 19 0.05 2.22 15.79
N PHE A 20 -1.12 2.50 16.36
CA PHE A 20 -2.40 1.93 15.92
C PHE A 20 -3.10 2.93 14.99
N LEU A 21 -3.17 2.60 13.69
CA LEU A 21 -3.69 3.51 12.65
C LEU A 21 -5.23 3.53 12.52
N GLY A 22 -5.92 2.78 13.37
CA GLY A 22 -7.38 2.72 13.43
C GLY A 22 -7.96 3.63 14.50
N ASP A 23 -7.24 4.68 14.88
CA ASP A 23 -7.57 5.58 16.00
C ASP A 23 -8.49 6.74 15.62
N ALA A 24 -8.95 6.77 14.35
CA ALA A 24 -9.79 7.81 13.75
C ALA A 24 -9.09 9.17 13.54
N GLU A 25 -7.76 9.23 13.62
CA GLU A 25 -6.97 10.38 13.21
C GLU A 25 -6.49 10.25 11.75
N TRP A 26 -6.08 11.38 11.16
CA TRP A 26 -5.48 11.40 9.82
C TRP A 26 -4.02 10.97 9.90
N HIS A 27 -3.65 9.98 9.09
CA HIS A 27 -2.27 9.54 8.92
C HIS A 27 -1.77 9.78 7.50
N THR A 28 -0.51 10.17 7.38
CA THR A 28 0.16 10.33 6.09
C THR A 28 0.95 9.07 5.74
N VAL A 29 0.60 8.42 4.62
CA VAL A 29 1.31 7.23 4.13
C VAL A 29 2.09 7.60 2.87
N ILE A 30 3.39 7.29 2.88
CA ILE A 30 4.28 7.50 1.72
C ILE A 30 4.85 6.15 1.31
N VAL A 31 4.57 5.74 0.07
CA VAL A 31 5.16 4.55 -0.55
C VAL A 31 6.21 5.00 -1.56
N ARG A 32 7.42 4.48 -1.43
CA ARG A 32 8.53 4.73 -2.36
C ARG A 32 8.91 3.43 -3.04
N PHE A 33 8.77 3.43 -4.36
CA PHE A 33 9.26 2.37 -5.23
C PHE A 33 10.62 2.80 -5.77
N ASP A 34 11.68 2.19 -5.26
CA ASP A 34 13.02 2.31 -5.82
C ASP A 34 13.35 1.03 -6.60
N ARG A 35 14.27 1.09 -7.57
CA ARG A 35 14.62 -0.05 -8.45
C ARG A 35 15.01 -1.35 -7.71
N LYS A 36 15.37 -1.24 -6.43
CA LYS A 36 15.92 -2.34 -5.63
C LYS A 36 15.09 -2.69 -4.40
N ASN A 37 14.13 -1.84 -4.01
CA ASN A 37 13.37 -2.01 -2.79
C ASN A 37 12.13 -1.09 -2.74
N ILE A 38 11.11 -1.56 -2.05
CA ILE A 38 9.95 -0.78 -1.64
C ILE A 38 10.11 -0.29 -0.20
N THR A 39 9.83 0.99 0.05
CA THR A 39 9.81 1.58 1.40
C THR A 39 8.43 2.16 1.68
N VAL A 40 7.88 1.91 2.87
CA VAL A 40 6.65 2.53 3.36
C VAL A 40 6.95 3.35 4.60
N MET A 41 6.46 4.59 4.62
CA MET A 41 6.53 5.49 5.77
C MET A 41 5.12 5.88 6.20
N VAL A 42 4.90 5.98 7.51
CA VAL A 42 3.66 6.47 8.12
C VAL A 42 4.03 7.61 9.06
N ASP A 43 3.40 8.78 8.89
CA ASP A 43 3.67 9.99 9.67
C ASP A 43 5.17 10.32 9.76
N GLN A 44 5.85 10.20 8.62
CA GLN A 44 7.30 10.42 8.46
C GLN A 44 8.20 9.38 9.13
N LEU A 45 7.64 8.35 9.76
CA LEU A 45 8.37 7.23 10.35
C LEU A 45 8.42 6.05 9.39
N VAL A 46 9.57 5.41 9.26
CA VAL A 46 9.72 4.20 8.43
C VAL A 46 8.93 3.05 9.07
N ALA A 47 7.90 2.58 8.37
CA ALA A 47 7.02 1.49 8.80
C ALA A 47 7.41 0.15 8.19
N TYR A 48 7.96 0.16 6.98
CA TYR A 48 8.37 -1.04 6.25
C TYR A 48 9.51 -0.72 5.28
N VAL A 49 10.45 -1.65 5.15
CA VAL A 49 11.47 -1.66 4.08
C VAL A 49 11.53 -3.07 3.54
N GLU A 50 11.46 -3.20 2.23
CA GLU A 50 11.70 -4.46 1.52
C GLU A 50 13.20 -4.79 1.58
N GLU A 51 13.51 -6.04 1.89
CA GLU A 51 14.90 -6.51 1.96
C GLU A 51 15.53 -6.55 0.54
N PRO A 52 16.73 -5.96 0.35
CA PRO A 52 17.43 -6.01 -0.93
C PRO A 52 17.71 -7.47 -1.36
N GLY A 53 17.26 -7.84 -2.57
CA GLY A 53 17.56 -9.15 -3.17
C GLY A 53 16.38 -10.12 -3.28
N LEU A 54 15.17 -9.73 -2.86
CA LEU A 54 13.94 -10.49 -3.18
C LEU A 54 13.44 -10.27 -4.61
N ALA A 55 13.80 -9.15 -5.25
CA ALA A 55 13.43 -8.85 -6.62
C ALA A 55 14.67 -8.64 -7.52
N THR A 56 14.72 -9.38 -8.62
CA THR A 56 15.47 -8.98 -9.83
C THR A 56 14.80 -7.72 -10.36
N GLU A 57 15.56 -6.63 -10.59
CA GLU A 57 15.09 -5.31 -11.09
C GLU A 57 13.60 -5.25 -11.41
N ILE A 58 12.81 -4.65 -10.53
CA ILE A 58 11.37 -4.49 -10.78
C ILE A 58 11.25 -3.44 -11.87
N ASP A 59 10.89 -3.89 -13.07
CA ASP A 59 10.49 -3.02 -14.16
C ASP A 59 9.08 -2.52 -13.86
N TYR A 60 8.97 -1.26 -13.43
CA TYR A 60 7.72 -0.62 -13.06
C TYR A 60 7.03 0.04 -14.26
N ASP A 61 7.39 -0.32 -15.49
CA ASP A 61 6.90 0.33 -16.71
C ASP A 61 5.37 0.22 -16.89
N ASP A 62 4.71 -0.80 -16.32
CA ASP A 62 3.25 -0.91 -16.24
C ASP A 62 2.81 -1.40 -14.84
N VAL A 63 2.54 -0.45 -13.93
CA VAL A 63 1.99 -0.76 -12.60
C VAL A 63 0.55 -0.31 -12.50
N GLU A 64 -0.35 -1.28 -12.33
CA GLU A 64 -1.73 -1.00 -11.95
C GLU A 64 -1.81 -0.68 -10.45
N LEU A 65 -2.30 0.52 -10.12
CA LEU A 65 -2.45 0.98 -8.74
C LEU A 65 -3.92 0.96 -8.34
N PHE A 66 -4.24 0.11 -7.37
CA PHE A 66 -5.57 0.04 -6.74
C PHE A 66 -5.52 0.68 -5.36
N ILE A 67 -6.37 1.67 -5.11
CA ILE A 67 -6.44 2.40 -3.84
C ILE A 67 -7.76 2.10 -3.14
N GLY A 68 -7.69 1.72 -1.86
CA GLY A 68 -8.86 1.46 -1.03
C GLY A 68 -9.48 0.07 -1.21
N GLY A 69 -9.22 -0.65 -2.29
CA GLY A 69 -9.74 -2.01 -2.45
C GLY A 69 -9.28 -2.72 -3.71
N ILE A 70 -9.50 -4.03 -3.74
CA ILE A 70 -9.28 -4.89 -4.90
C ILE A 70 -10.41 -5.93 -4.98
N THR A 71 -10.82 -6.30 -6.19
CA THR A 71 -11.80 -7.35 -6.43
C THR A 71 -11.12 -8.70 -6.71
N GLU A 72 -11.90 -9.79 -6.76
CA GLU A 72 -11.37 -11.09 -7.18
C GLU A 72 -10.99 -11.10 -8.67
N GLU A 73 -11.66 -10.29 -9.49
CA GLU A 73 -11.39 -10.14 -10.92
C GLU A 73 -10.06 -9.41 -11.17
N ASP A 74 -9.76 -8.38 -10.37
CA ASP A 74 -8.48 -7.66 -10.43
C ASP A 74 -7.31 -8.56 -9.99
N SER A 75 -7.46 -9.26 -8.86
CA SER A 75 -6.45 -10.22 -8.37
C SER A 75 -6.98 -11.16 -7.29
N ALA A 76 -7.27 -12.40 -7.67
CA ALA A 76 -7.68 -13.45 -6.73
C ALA A 76 -6.65 -13.71 -5.61
N THR A 77 -5.35 -13.60 -5.93
CA THR A 77 -4.26 -13.81 -4.94
C THR A 77 -4.23 -12.68 -3.91
N ALA A 78 -4.30 -11.43 -4.36
CA ALA A 78 -4.34 -10.29 -3.45
C ALA A 78 -5.62 -10.34 -2.61
N LYS A 79 -6.77 -10.64 -3.22
CA LYS A 79 -8.05 -10.71 -2.51
C LYS A 79 -8.08 -11.80 -1.44
N LYS A 80 -7.44 -12.95 -1.69
CA LYS A 80 -7.29 -14.00 -0.66
C LYS A 80 -6.44 -13.54 0.53
N THR A 81 -5.43 -12.71 0.29
CA THR A 81 -4.52 -12.19 1.33
C THR A 81 -5.13 -11.01 2.08
N PHE A 82 -5.81 -10.13 1.36
CA PHE A 82 -6.48 -8.94 1.86
C PHE A 82 -7.99 -9.02 1.54
N PRO A 83 -8.75 -9.82 2.31
CA PRO A 83 -10.15 -10.12 1.99
C PRO A 83 -11.08 -8.91 2.10
N TYR A 84 -10.72 -7.93 2.92
CA TYR A 84 -11.53 -6.74 3.16
C TYR A 84 -10.94 -5.53 2.47
N ASN A 85 -11.80 -4.78 1.77
CA ASN A 85 -11.45 -3.46 1.27
C ASN A 85 -11.39 -2.46 2.44
N PHE A 86 -10.62 -1.39 2.25
CA PHE A 86 -10.45 -0.33 3.22
C PHE A 86 -11.80 0.33 3.56
N LYS A 87 -11.99 0.63 4.85
CA LYS A 87 -13.16 1.34 5.36
C LYS A 87 -12.66 2.54 6.15
N GLY A 88 -12.75 3.71 5.54
CA GLY A 88 -12.26 4.96 6.10
C GLY A 88 -12.22 6.03 5.02
N CYS A 89 -11.44 7.07 5.25
CA CYS A 89 -11.27 8.16 4.31
C CYS A 89 -9.86 8.18 3.75
N ILE A 90 -9.75 8.45 2.46
CA ILE A 90 -8.49 8.66 1.76
C ILE A 90 -8.61 10.03 1.09
N ASP A 91 -7.63 10.88 1.30
CA ASP A 91 -7.55 12.21 0.70
C ASP A 91 -6.10 12.52 0.32
N GLN A 92 -5.91 13.56 -0.50
CA GLN A 92 -4.60 14.11 -0.89
C GLN A 92 -3.64 13.09 -1.53
N ILE A 93 -4.19 12.19 -2.36
CA ILE A 93 -3.39 11.25 -3.14
C ILE A 93 -2.50 12.05 -4.11
N SER A 94 -1.19 11.86 -4.02
CA SER A 94 -0.22 12.55 -4.86
C SER A 94 0.91 11.61 -5.27
N THR A 95 1.53 11.92 -6.41
CA THR A 95 2.76 11.24 -6.85
C THR A 95 3.98 12.12 -6.58
N LYS A 96 5.18 11.61 -6.83
CA LYS A 96 6.44 12.36 -6.68
C LYS A 96 6.50 13.65 -7.51
N GLU A 97 5.66 13.76 -8.54
CA GLU A 97 5.54 14.95 -9.38
C GLU A 97 4.64 16.02 -8.75
N ASP A 98 4.26 15.86 -7.48
CA ASP A 98 3.31 16.70 -6.72
C ASP A 98 1.97 16.88 -7.46
N SER A 99 1.63 15.93 -8.35
CA SER A 99 0.34 15.86 -8.99
C SER A 99 -0.69 15.29 -8.01
N TYR A 100 -1.46 16.18 -7.40
CA TYR A 100 -2.59 15.78 -6.56
C TYR A 100 -3.73 15.27 -7.44
N ILE A 101 -4.15 14.04 -7.21
CA ILE A 101 -5.37 13.48 -7.81
C ILE A 101 -6.55 14.07 -7.03
N THR A 102 -7.01 15.24 -7.46
CA THR A 102 -8.18 15.93 -6.88
C THR A 102 -9.45 15.71 -7.69
N ASN A 103 -9.31 15.24 -8.93
CA ASN A 103 -10.41 14.91 -9.81
C ASN A 103 -10.44 13.40 -10.07
N TYR A 104 -11.34 12.70 -9.39
CA TYR A 104 -11.51 11.26 -9.54
C TYR A 104 -12.34 10.86 -10.78
N ILE A 105 -12.71 11.80 -11.65
CA ILE A 105 -13.52 11.52 -12.87
C ILE A 105 -12.69 10.78 -13.93
N ASP A 106 -11.40 11.08 -14.00
CA ASP A 106 -10.50 10.50 -15.00
C ASP A 106 -9.93 9.14 -14.56
N ILE A 107 -10.40 8.61 -13.43
CA ILE A 107 -10.02 7.31 -12.87
C ILE A 107 -11.26 6.50 -12.48
N TYR A 108 -11.18 5.17 -12.58
CA TYR A 108 -12.25 4.32 -12.06
C TYR A 108 -12.35 4.48 -10.55
N SER A 109 -13.54 4.82 -10.05
CA SER A 109 -13.74 4.99 -8.62
C SER A 109 -15.17 4.67 -8.18
N GLU A 110 -15.29 4.06 -7.01
CA GLU A 110 -16.57 3.74 -6.38
C GLU A 110 -16.64 4.39 -4.99
N ASN A 111 -17.82 4.85 -4.58
CA ASN A 111 -18.05 5.45 -3.25
C ASN A 111 -17.18 6.68 -2.93
N VAL A 112 -16.82 7.46 -3.95
CA VAL A 112 -16.05 8.71 -3.82
C VAL A 112 -16.97 9.92 -3.60
N LYS A 113 -16.46 10.97 -2.95
CA LYS A 113 -17.08 12.30 -2.68
C LYS A 113 -17.71 12.54 -1.30
N SER A 114 -17.67 11.61 -0.36
CA SER A 114 -18.02 11.92 1.03
C SER A 114 -17.21 11.09 2.03
N CYS A 115 -16.42 11.76 2.86
CA CYS A 115 -15.80 11.18 4.04
C CYS A 115 -16.79 11.31 5.20
N GLN A 116 -17.68 10.33 5.34
CA GLN A 116 -18.57 10.24 6.50
C GLN A 116 -18.25 8.92 7.20
N LEU A 117 -17.53 9.01 8.32
CA LEU A 117 -17.21 7.86 9.17
C LEU A 117 -18.49 7.44 9.91
N PHE A 118 -19.44 6.85 9.18
CA PHE A 118 -20.81 6.54 9.61
C PHE A 118 -21.65 7.78 10.05
N PRO A 119 -22.99 7.70 10.00
CA PRO A 119 -23.88 8.69 10.63
C PRO A 119 -23.88 8.62 12.16
#